data_AF-A0A2V6QEH2-F1
#
_entry.id   AF-A0A2V6QEH2-F1
#
_cell.length_a   1.000
_cell.length_b   1.000
_cell.length_c   1.000
_cell.angle_alpha   90.00
_cell.angle_beta   90.00
_cell.angle_gamma   90.00
#
_symmetry.space_group_name_H-M   'P 1'
#
loop_
_entity.id
_entity.type
_entity.pdbx_description
1 polymer ?
#
loop_
_entity_poly.entity_id
_entity_poly.type
_entity_poly.pdbx_seq_one_letter_code
_entity_poly.pdbx_strand_id
1 'polypeptide(L)'
;MRTYYDIQLGDRTVTKRELAGEDLVKVGRNHIARTLLELGAATVDPLSPANPLIFSAGPFAGSSFSNANRTSVGCKSPLTGGIKEANGGGTFGYGMGQLRIAGFTLHGASPDWVVLHFRKDGSLDFDDARPYLGKGNFEANRMLLARYGKKVATALCGPVGEYQGLIAGIAFTDKDLRPSRLAARGGVGAVLGSKKVKAIVLDLDKIPPFADPKKTNASIKDYSKMLLADGIVTNFYQPLGTMGMADVQNQMGGLPVRNFSAGQLADVKAGETFKMGGQFIAPLNTGRGGEQTHACMPGCVIQCSNVYVDASGKEIVSPVEYETLGLLGSNCGLTDPDDLAGLNEIANDMGVDTIE
;
A
#
# COMPACT_ATOMS: atom_id res chain seq x y z
N MET A 1 7.21 5.48 -23.32
CA MET A 1 6.49 6.74 -23.01
C MET A 1 5.27 6.38 -22.19
N ARG A 2 4.87 7.21 -21.23
CA ARG A 2 3.69 7.00 -20.37
C ARG A 2 2.99 8.33 -20.14
N THR A 3 1.69 8.30 -19.97
CA THR A 3 0.88 9.49 -19.73
C THR A 3 0.92 9.88 -18.24
N TYR A 4 1.01 11.18 -17.98
CA TYR A 4 0.80 11.78 -16.67
C TYR A 4 -0.44 12.68 -16.73
N TYR A 5 -1.30 12.59 -15.72
CA TYR A 5 -2.57 13.32 -15.67
C TYR A 5 -2.53 14.40 -14.60
N ASP A 6 -2.95 15.62 -14.94
CA ASP A 6 -3.24 16.66 -13.96
C ASP A 6 -4.76 16.86 -13.93
N ILE A 7 -5.36 16.54 -12.78
CA ILE A 7 -6.81 16.42 -12.62
C ILE A 7 -7.29 17.52 -11.67
N GLN A 8 -8.07 18.46 -12.20
CA GLN A 8 -8.75 19.48 -11.42
C GLN A 8 -10.07 18.92 -10.91
N LEU A 9 -10.19 18.65 -9.61
CA LEU A 9 -11.36 17.97 -9.07
C LEU A 9 -12.63 18.85 -9.02
N GLY A 10 -12.45 20.18 -8.95
CA GLY A 10 -13.54 21.14 -8.79
C GLY A 10 -14.40 21.28 -10.05
N ASP A 11 -13.78 21.40 -11.21
CA ASP A 11 -14.43 21.55 -12.52
C ASP A 11 -14.30 20.29 -13.40
N ARG A 12 -13.57 19.27 -12.92
CA ARG A 12 -13.28 18.00 -13.60
C ARG A 12 -12.43 18.16 -14.85
N THR A 13 -11.71 19.27 -15.01
CA THR A 13 -10.76 19.47 -16.11
C THR A 13 -9.59 18.49 -15.95
N VAL A 14 -9.25 17.80 -17.04
CA VAL A 14 -8.14 16.84 -17.09
C VAL A 14 -7.17 17.24 -18.18
N THR A 15 -5.94 17.55 -17.82
CA THR A 15 -4.85 17.74 -18.78
C THR A 15 -3.91 16.53 -18.74
N LYS A 16 -3.34 16.21 -19.89
CA LYS A 16 -2.45 15.05 -20.07
C LYS A 16 -1.12 15.53 -20.64
N ARG A 17 -0.02 14.98 -20.14
CA ARG A 17 1.32 15.14 -20.72
C ARG A 17 1.99 13.79 -20.85
N GLU A 18 2.86 13.67 -21.83
CA GLU A 18 3.63 12.44 -22.03
C GLU A 18 4.99 12.55 -21.34
N LEU A 19 5.35 11.53 -20.56
CA LEU A 19 6.67 11.38 -19.96
C LEU A 19 7.48 10.34 -20.74
N ALA A 20 8.71 10.71 -21.08
CA ALA A 20 9.66 9.90 -21.83
C ALA A 20 11.08 10.10 -21.30
N GLY A 21 12.01 9.25 -21.73
CA GLY A 21 13.43 9.36 -21.40
C GLY A 21 13.66 9.50 -19.88
N GLU A 22 14.38 10.54 -19.50
CA GLU A 22 14.78 10.81 -18.13
C GLU A 22 13.59 11.10 -17.19
N ASP A 23 12.56 11.82 -17.66
CA ASP A 23 11.39 12.14 -16.84
C ASP A 23 10.63 10.88 -16.43
N LEU A 24 10.54 9.90 -17.34
CA LEU A 24 9.93 8.61 -17.05
C LEU A 24 10.77 7.77 -16.09
N VAL A 25 12.10 7.89 -16.11
CA VAL A 25 12.99 7.19 -15.16
C VAL A 25 12.87 7.79 -13.75
N LYS A 26 12.60 9.10 -13.66
CA LYS A 26 12.52 9.88 -12.42
C LYS A 26 11.13 9.95 -11.78
N VAL A 27 10.17 9.17 -12.26
CA VAL A 27 8.85 8.96 -11.62
C VAL A 27 8.98 8.35 -10.21
N GLY A 28 7.86 8.21 -9.51
CA GLY A 28 7.81 7.78 -8.11
C GLY A 28 8.16 8.92 -7.16
N ARG A 29 8.89 8.59 -6.08
CA ARG A 29 9.26 9.56 -5.02
C ARG A 29 9.96 10.81 -5.55
N ASN A 30 10.86 10.68 -6.53
CA ASN A 30 11.61 11.82 -7.05
C ASN A 30 10.69 12.84 -7.75
N HIS A 31 9.81 12.37 -8.64
CA HIS A 31 8.81 13.19 -9.31
C HIS A 31 7.86 13.88 -8.32
N ILE A 32 7.40 13.14 -7.30
CA ILE A 32 6.56 13.69 -6.22
C ILE A 32 7.28 14.86 -5.54
N ALA A 33 8.51 14.66 -5.08
CA ALA A 33 9.23 15.69 -4.34
C ALA A 33 9.49 16.95 -5.18
N ARG A 34 9.86 16.77 -6.46
CA ARG A 34 10.06 17.90 -7.37
C ARG A 34 8.78 18.65 -7.67
N THR A 35 7.71 17.93 -7.96
CA THR A 35 6.40 18.55 -8.25
C THR A 35 5.88 19.32 -7.03
N LEU A 36 6.03 18.79 -5.82
CA LEU A 36 5.62 19.51 -4.59
C LEU A 36 6.42 20.80 -4.38
N LEU A 37 7.72 20.77 -4.67
CA LEU A 37 8.58 21.95 -4.60
C LEU A 37 8.17 23.00 -5.64
N GLU A 38 7.98 22.59 -6.89
CA GLU A 38 7.59 23.44 -8.01
C GLU A 38 6.21 24.09 -7.78
N LEU A 39 5.28 23.37 -7.16
CA LEU A 39 3.95 23.88 -6.80
C LEU A 39 3.95 24.75 -5.53
N GLY A 40 5.11 24.95 -4.87
CA GLY A 40 5.19 25.76 -3.66
C GLY A 40 4.43 25.17 -2.47
N ALA A 41 4.25 23.84 -2.43
CA ALA A 41 3.41 23.15 -1.46
C ALA A 41 3.84 23.38 -0.01
N ALA A 42 5.08 23.82 0.26
CA ALA A 42 5.53 24.15 1.61
C ALA A 42 4.64 25.18 2.33
N THR A 43 4.00 26.09 1.59
CA THR A 43 3.21 27.20 2.18
C THR A 43 1.72 26.94 2.29
N VAL A 44 1.21 25.86 1.67
CA VAL A 44 -0.24 25.58 1.67
C VAL A 44 -0.68 24.90 2.96
N ASP A 45 -1.93 25.11 3.37
CA ASP A 45 -2.52 24.32 4.45
C ASP A 45 -2.67 22.84 3.99
N PRO A 46 -2.22 21.85 4.77
CA PRO A 46 -2.20 20.46 4.34
C PRO A 46 -3.57 19.82 4.04
N LEU A 47 -4.66 20.32 4.62
CA LEU A 47 -6.00 19.78 4.35
C LEU A 47 -6.82 20.66 3.40
N SER A 48 -6.30 21.82 3.02
CA SER A 48 -6.92 22.68 2.02
C SER A 48 -6.93 22.08 0.60
N PRO A 49 -7.88 22.50 -0.26
CA PRO A 49 -7.90 22.12 -1.68
C PRO A 49 -6.59 22.44 -2.44
N ALA A 50 -5.78 23.39 -1.95
CA ALA A 50 -4.52 23.78 -2.55
C ALA A 50 -3.39 22.76 -2.36
N ASN A 51 -3.49 21.83 -1.39
CA ASN A 51 -2.50 20.77 -1.24
C ASN A 51 -2.65 19.73 -2.35
N PRO A 52 -1.69 19.56 -3.27
CA PRO A 52 -1.77 18.54 -4.30
C PRO A 52 -1.57 17.14 -3.69
N LEU A 53 -2.31 16.16 -4.19
CA LEU A 53 -2.10 14.75 -3.87
C LEU A 53 -1.64 14.03 -5.13
N ILE A 54 -0.43 13.50 -5.10
CA ILE A 54 0.26 12.94 -6.28
C ILE A 54 0.39 11.43 -6.12
N PHE A 55 -0.06 10.69 -7.12
CA PHE A 55 0.19 9.26 -7.27
C PHE A 55 1.22 9.06 -8.37
N SER A 56 2.21 8.20 -8.16
CA SER A 56 3.20 7.89 -9.17
C SER A 56 3.69 6.45 -9.07
N ALA A 57 3.84 5.80 -10.23
CA ALA A 57 4.29 4.43 -10.35
C ALA A 57 5.65 4.37 -11.06
N GLY A 58 6.52 3.48 -10.60
CA GLY A 58 7.88 3.30 -11.13
C GLY A 58 7.92 2.98 -12.64
N PRO A 59 9.07 3.16 -13.31
CA PRO A 59 9.21 2.90 -14.74
C PRO A 59 9.00 1.42 -15.12
N PHE A 60 9.16 0.51 -14.17
CA PHE A 60 8.93 -0.93 -14.34
C PHE A 60 7.51 -1.38 -13.92
N ALA A 61 6.66 -0.48 -13.42
CA ALA A 61 5.30 -0.84 -13.04
C ALA A 61 4.52 -1.37 -14.26
N GLY A 62 3.65 -2.37 -14.07
CA GLY A 62 2.95 -3.06 -15.16
C GLY A 62 3.78 -4.18 -15.82
N SER A 63 5.03 -4.38 -15.41
CA SER A 63 5.86 -5.51 -15.85
C SER A 63 5.77 -6.71 -14.89
N SER A 64 6.42 -7.82 -15.26
CA SER A 64 6.61 -8.98 -14.39
C SER A 64 7.94 -8.94 -13.61
N PHE A 65 8.63 -7.79 -13.53
CA PHE A 65 9.73 -7.64 -12.60
C PHE A 65 9.22 -7.82 -11.17
N SER A 66 9.86 -8.73 -10.41
CA SER A 66 9.61 -8.85 -8.98
C SER A 66 9.81 -7.49 -8.30
N ASN A 67 8.98 -7.16 -7.31
CA ASN A 67 8.98 -5.93 -6.49
C ASN A 67 8.81 -4.58 -7.23
N ALA A 68 8.56 -4.57 -8.54
CA ALA A 68 8.51 -3.36 -9.35
C ALA A 68 7.16 -2.62 -9.37
N ASN A 69 6.07 -3.23 -8.90
CA ASN A 69 4.70 -2.71 -9.04
C ASN A 69 4.25 -1.86 -7.84
N ARG A 70 5.17 -1.04 -7.30
CA ARG A 70 4.90 -0.15 -6.14
C ARG A 70 4.21 1.14 -6.58
N THR A 71 3.38 1.68 -5.68
CA THR A 71 2.71 2.98 -5.82
C THR A 71 3.27 3.95 -4.79
N SER A 72 3.81 5.08 -5.24
CA SER A 72 4.15 6.21 -4.38
C SER A 72 2.99 7.19 -4.33
N VAL A 73 2.62 7.64 -3.14
CA VAL A 73 1.63 8.71 -2.92
C VAL A 73 2.28 9.82 -2.11
N GLY A 74 2.12 11.08 -2.52
CA GLY A 74 2.71 12.19 -1.78
C GLY A 74 1.96 13.51 -1.86
N CYS A 75 2.17 14.31 -0.81
CA CYS A 75 1.53 15.59 -0.54
C CYS A 75 2.35 16.35 0.53
N LYS A 76 1.91 17.54 0.92
CA LYS A 76 2.27 18.07 2.25
C LYS A 76 1.50 17.27 3.31
N SER A 77 2.19 16.75 4.31
CA SER A 77 1.59 15.93 5.37
C SER A 77 0.74 16.79 6.30
N PRO A 78 -0.51 16.41 6.57
CA PRO A 78 -1.28 17.02 7.66
C PRO A 78 -0.80 16.57 9.04
N LEU A 79 -0.14 15.41 9.15
CA LEU A 79 0.43 14.92 10.42
C LEU A 79 1.70 15.68 10.83
N THR A 80 2.63 15.88 9.90
CA THR A 80 3.96 16.43 10.22
C THR A 80 4.17 17.87 9.76
N GLY A 81 3.29 18.40 8.91
CA GLY A 81 3.45 19.71 8.27
C GLY A 81 4.56 19.78 7.20
N GLY A 82 5.32 18.71 7.01
CA GLY A 82 6.41 18.63 6.02
C GLY A 82 6.02 17.90 4.74
N ILE A 83 7.02 17.60 3.91
CA ILE A 83 6.86 16.73 2.74
C ILE A 83 6.58 15.28 3.17
N LYS A 84 5.67 14.60 2.47
CA LYS A 84 5.47 13.16 2.62
C LYS A 84 5.44 12.43 1.29
N GLU A 85 6.11 11.28 1.27
CA GLU A 85 5.79 10.17 0.37
C GLU A 85 5.49 8.93 1.22
N ALA A 86 4.41 8.25 0.87
CA ALA A 86 4.00 6.96 1.42
C ALA A 86 3.92 5.96 0.27
N ASN A 87 4.42 4.75 0.51
CA ASN A 87 4.65 3.77 -0.55
C ASN A 87 3.86 2.48 -0.29
N GLY A 88 2.99 2.10 -1.21
CA GLY A 88 2.16 0.90 -1.13
C GLY A 88 2.56 -0.16 -2.16
N GLY A 89 2.38 -1.43 -1.78
CA GLY A 89 2.40 -2.56 -2.72
C GLY A 89 1.05 -2.71 -3.44
N GLY A 90 0.71 -3.96 -3.81
CA GLY A 90 -0.58 -4.27 -4.40
C GLY A 90 -0.62 -4.22 -5.93
N THR A 91 -1.83 -4.09 -6.45
CA THR A 91 -2.16 -4.12 -7.88
C THR A 91 -2.32 -2.73 -8.48
N PHE A 92 -2.38 -1.67 -7.68
CA PHE A 92 -2.62 -0.32 -8.19
C PHE A 92 -1.50 0.18 -9.11
N GLY A 93 -0.23 0.07 -8.67
CA GLY A 93 0.93 0.40 -9.51
C GLY A 93 1.02 -0.49 -10.76
N TYR A 94 0.65 -1.77 -10.64
CA TYR A 94 0.55 -2.68 -11.77
C TYR A 94 -0.48 -2.19 -12.81
N GLY A 95 -1.70 -1.85 -12.36
CA GLY A 95 -2.76 -1.28 -13.21
C GLY A 95 -2.34 0.03 -13.86
N MET A 96 -1.72 0.96 -13.11
CA MET A 96 -1.17 2.19 -13.69
C MET A 96 -0.19 1.88 -14.83
N GLY A 97 0.73 0.93 -14.61
CA GLY A 97 1.68 0.53 -15.64
C GLY A 97 1.03 -0.07 -16.89
N GLN A 98 0.03 -0.94 -16.73
CA GLN A 98 -0.72 -1.55 -17.83
C GLN A 98 -1.48 -0.51 -18.65
N LEU A 99 -2.10 0.46 -17.99
CA LEU A 99 -2.75 1.62 -18.60
C LEU A 99 -1.76 2.67 -19.13
N ARG A 100 -0.45 2.40 -19.04
CA ARG A 100 0.64 3.31 -19.43
C ARG A 100 0.57 4.67 -18.74
N ILE A 101 0.14 4.68 -17.48
CA ILE A 101 0.07 5.84 -16.59
C ILE A 101 1.35 5.88 -15.75
N ALA A 102 2.10 6.98 -15.85
CA ALA A 102 3.27 7.24 -15.00
C ALA A 102 2.88 7.79 -13.62
N GLY A 103 1.79 8.54 -13.57
CA GLY A 103 1.32 9.21 -12.38
C GLY A 103 0.15 10.14 -12.69
N PHE A 104 -0.42 10.68 -11.63
CA PHE A 104 -1.40 11.75 -11.72
C PHE A 104 -1.38 12.63 -10.48
N THR A 105 -1.74 13.90 -10.66
CA THR A 105 -1.93 14.87 -9.57
C THR A 105 -3.41 15.19 -9.42
N LEU A 106 -3.91 15.12 -8.18
CA LEU A 106 -5.23 15.61 -7.82
C LEU A 106 -5.13 17.02 -7.24
N HIS A 107 -5.67 17.99 -7.99
CA HIS A 107 -5.72 19.41 -7.63
C HIS A 107 -7.12 19.81 -7.17
N GLY A 108 -7.21 20.79 -6.27
CA GLY A 108 -8.49 21.23 -5.72
C GLY A 108 -9.17 20.15 -4.87
N ALA A 109 -10.49 20.27 -4.73
CA ALA A 109 -11.37 19.29 -4.10
C ALA A 109 -12.64 19.18 -4.95
N SER A 110 -13.25 17.99 -4.99
CA SER A 110 -14.49 17.80 -5.74
C SER A 110 -15.67 18.43 -4.99
N PRO A 111 -16.69 18.98 -5.69
CA PRO A 111 -17.90 19.49 -5.02
C PRO A 111 -18.64 18.38 -4.27
N ASP A 112 -18.67 17.17 -4.84
CA ASP A 112 -19.31 15.97 -4.29
C ASP A 112 -18.28 14.86 -4.04
N TRP A 113 -18.65 13.84 -3.28
CA TRP A 113 -17.80 12.66 -3.14
C TRP A 113 -17.78 11.83 -4.42
N VAL A 114 -16.58 11.53 -4.94
CA VAL A 114 -16.40 10.84 -6.23
C VAL A 114 -15.58 9.57 -6.14
N VAL A 115 -15.86 8.66 -7.08
CA VAL A 115 -14.97 7.58 -7.50
C VAL A 115 -14.35 8.00 -8.84
N LEU A 116 -13.02 8.01 -8.91
CA LEU A 116 -12.30 8.25 -10.16
C LEU A 116 -12.06 6.91 -10.87
N HIS A 117 -12.60 6.70 -12.07
CA HIS A 117 -12.43 5.44 -12.81
C HIS A 117 -11.58 5.65 -14.06
N PHE A 118 -10.33 5.18 -14.02
CA PHE A 118 -9.45 5.14 -15.19
C PHE A 118 -9.73 3.88 -16.00
N ARG A 119 -10.18 4.08 -17.24
CA ARG A 119 -10.61 3.01 -18.13
C ARG A 119 -9.50 2.58 -19.05
N LYS A 120 -9.55 1.32 -19.48
CA LYS A 120 -8.55 0.78 -20.44
C LYS A 120 -8.58 1.42 -21.83
N ASP A 121 -9.64 2.14 -22.16
CA ASP A 121 -9.73 2.95 -23.40
C ASP A 121 -9.04 4.32 -23.27
N GLY A 122 -8.53 4.68 -22.09
CA GLY A 122 -7.83 5.93 -21.80
C GLY A 122 -8.72 7.08 -21.34
N SER A 123 -10.02 6.85 -21.14
CA SER A 123 -10.94 7.81 -20.51
C SER A 123 -10.87 7.76 -18.97
N LEU A 124 -11.35 8.84 -18.34
CA LEU A 124 -11.42 9.00 -16.89
C LEU A 124 -12.83 9.46 -16.53
N ASP A 125 -13.57 8.61 -15.80
CA ASP A 125 -14.92 8.90 -15.34
C ASP A 125 -14.91 9.41 -13.88
N PHE A 126 -15.90 10.25 -13.55
CA PHE A 126 -16.18 10.76 -12.20
C PHE A 126 -17.53 10.22 -11.74
N ASP A 127 -17.49 9.07 -11.09
CA ASP A 127 -18.67 8.36 -10.61
C ASP A 127 -19.09 8.84 -9.21
N ASP A 128 -20.39 8.72 -8.89
CA ASP A 128 -20.92 9.00 -7.56
C ASP A 128 -20.38 8.02 -6.50
N ALA A 129 -19.80 8.55 -5.42
CA ALA A 129 -19.27 7.75 -4.32
C ALA A 129 -20.18 7.65 -3.09
N ARG A 130 -21.33 8.35 -3.06
CA ARG A 130 -22.24 8.32 -1.90
C ARG A 130 -22.56 6.91 -1.37
N PRO A 131 -22.76 5.87 -2.21
CA PRO A 131 -23.05 4.52 -1.72
C PRO A 131 -21.94 3.89 -0.87
N TYR A 132 -20.69 4.34 -1.00
CA TYR A 132 -19.53 3.75 -0.33
C TYR A 132 -19.08 4.54 0.91
N LEU A 133 -19.65 5.72 1.17
CA LEU A 133 -19.28 6.55 2.32
C LEU A 133 -19.65 5.87 3.64
N GLY A 134 -18.81 6.04 4.66
CA GLY A 134 -18.93 5.41 5.97
C GLY A 134 -18.65 3.90 5.96
N LYS A 135 -18.34 3.30 4.81
CA LYS A 135 -17.99 1.89 4.70
C LYS A 135 -16.48 1.70 4.88
N GLY A 136 -16.14 0.69 5.68
CA GLY A 136 -14.78 0.17 5.77
C GLY A 136 -14.24 -0.27 4.41
N ASN A 137 -12.91 -0.33 4.29
CA ASN A 137 -12.22 -0.67 3.05
C ASN A 137 -12.67 -2.02 2.47
N PHE A 138 -12.92 -3.03 3.30
CA PHE A 138 -13.33 -4.36 2.81
C PHE A 138 -14.76 -4.36 2.25
N GLU A 139 -15.71 -3.72 2.94
CA GLU A 139 -17.08 -3.56 2.44
C GLU A 139 -17.13 -2.69 1.18
N ALA A 140 -16.47 -1.53 1.20
CA ALA A 140 -16.41 -0.61 0.06
C ALA A 140 -15.80 -1.29 -1.16
N ASN A 141 -14.68 -2.02 -1.00
CA ASN A 141 -14.05 -2.74 -2.08
C ASN A 141 -14.97 -3.83 -2.66
N ARG A 142 -15.67 -4.60 -1.82
CA ARG A 142 -16.65 -5.60 -2.30
C ARG A 142 -17.74 -4.95 -3.17
N MET A 143 -18.24 -3.78 -2.78
CA MET A 143 -19.23 -3.04 -3.55
C MET A 143 -18.66 -2.50 -4.87
N LEU A 144 -17.42 -1.99 -4.86
CA LEU A 144 -16.72 -1.56 -6.07
C LEU A 144 -16.50 -2.73 -7.03
N LEU A 145 -16.03 -3.89 -6.55
CA LEU A 145 -15.85 -5.08 -7.37
C LEU A 145 -17.16 -5.61 -7.96
N ALA A 146 -18.28 -5.44 -7.26
CA ALA A 146 -19.61 -5.77 -7.80
C ALA A 146 -20.03 -4.82 -8.93
N ARG A 147 -19.65 -3.54 -8.87
CA ARG A 147 -19.98 -2.53 -9.89
C ARG A 147 -19.04 -2.58 -11.10
N TYR A 148 -17.73 -2.61 -10.87
CA TYR A 148 -16.70 -2.49 -11.91
C TYR A 148 -16.15 -3.85 -12.37
N GLY A 149 -16.49 -4.93 -11.66
CA GLY A 149 -15.97 -6.28 -11.91
C GLY A 149 -14.65 -6.55 -11.21
N LYS A 150 -14.14 -7.78 -11.36
CA LYS A 150 -12.92 -8.25 -10.67
C LYS A 150 -11.61 -7.91 -11.39
N LYS A 151 -11.67 -7.36 -12.60
CA LYS A 151 -10.48 -6.99 -13.41
C LYS A 151 -10.12 -5.53 -13.21
N VAL A 152 -10.07 -5.10 -11.96
CA VAL A 152 -9.71 -3.74 -11.57
C VAL A 152 -8.73 -3.76 -10.40
N ALA A 153 -7.96 -2.69 -10.26
CA ALA A 153 -7.25 -2.37 -9.04
C ALA A 153 -7.89 -1.13 -8.39
N THR A 154 -7.93 -1.09 -7.05
CA THR A 154 -8.55 0.02 -6.32
C THR A 154 -7.56 0.69 -5.37
N ALA A 155 -7.68 2.01 -5.23
CA ALA A 155 -7.18 2.78 -4.10
C ALA A 155 -8.38 3.32 -3.33
N LEU A 156 -8.39 3.17 -2.00
CA LEU A 156 -9.55 3.43 -1.15
C LEU A 156 -9.21 4.44 -0.06
N CYS A 157 -10.11 5.40 0.13
CA CYS A 157 -10.19 6.23 1.32
C CYS A 157 -11.04 5.50 2.36
N GLY A 158 -10.41 5.02 3.44
CA GLY A 158 -11.12 4.40 4.55
C GLY A 158 -11.91 5.43 5.38
N PRO A 159 -12.75 4.99 6.33
CA PRO A 159 -13.51 5.87 7.21
C PRO A 159 -12.66 6.95 7.91
N VAL A 160 -11.43 6.63 8.30
CA VAL A 160 -10.53 7.63 8.94
C VAL A 160 -10.08 8.71 7.96
N GLY A 161 -9.88 8.36 6.69
CA GLY A 161 -9.64 9.34 5.64
C GLY A 161 -10.85 10.24 5.38
N GLU A 162 -12.07 9.69 5.44
CA GLU A 162 -13.30 10.44 5.18
C GLU A 162 -13.51 11.64 6.10
N TYR A 163 -13.20 11.48 7.40
CA TYR A 163 -13.24 12.58 8.37
C TYR A 163 -11.89 13.32 8.50
N GLN A 164 -10.92 13.03 7.63
CA GLN A 164 -9.60 13.69 7.57
C GLN A 164 -8.70 13.41 8.79
N GLY A 165 -8.80 12.23 9.39
CA GLY A 165 -7.94 11.82 10.51
C GLY A 165 -6.46 11.72 10.12
N LEU A 166 -5.58 12.29 10.93
CA LEU A 166 -4.16 12.51 10.58
C LEU A 166 -3.34 11.22 10.38
N ILE A 167 -3.82 10.10 10.91
CA ILE A 167 -3.22 8.76 10.76
C ILE A 167 -3.82 7.96 9.59
N ALA A 168 -4.67 8.58 8.76
CA ALA A 168 -5.29 7.91 7.62
C ALA A 168 -4.27 7.58 6.52
N GLY A 169 -4.28 6.32 6.09
CA GLY A 169 -3.63 5.82 4.90
C GLY A 169 -4.58 5.70 3.70
N ILE A 170 -4.03 5.27 2.57
CA ILE A 170 -4.77 4.90 1.37
C ILE A 170 -4.55 3.41 1.12
N ALA A 171 -5.64 2.65 1.09
CA ALA A 171 -5.61 1.20 0.94
C ALA A 171 -5.67 0.78 -0.53
N PHE A 172 -4.82 -0.16 -0.93
CA PHE A 172 -4.74 -0.74 -2.27
C PHE A 172 -5.07 -2.22 -2.25
N THR A 173 -5.72 -2.71 -3.30
CA THR A 173 -5.94 -4.13 -3.51
C THR A 173 -4.64 -4.88 -3.77
N ASP A 174 -4.47 -6.07 -3.19
CA ASP A 174 -3.43 -7.01 -3.60
C ASP A 174 -3.87 -7.91 -4.77
N LYS A 175 -3.05 -8.92 -5.11
CA LYS A 175 -3.31 -9.82 -6.25
C LYS A 175 -4.59 -10.65 -6.09
N ASP A 176 -5.05 -10.85 -4.85
CA ASP A 176 -6.24 -11.60 -4.51
C ASP A 176 -7.42 -10.67 -4.16
N LEU A 177 -7.28 -9.38 -4.53
CA LEU A 177 -8.29 -8.33 -4.36
C LEU A 177 -8.53 -7.91 -2.91
N ARG A 178 -7.62 -8.20 -1.98
CA ARG A 178 -7.71 -7.72 -0.58
C ARG A 178 -7.24 -6.26 -0.49
N PRO A 179 -8.04 -5.31 0.02
CA PRO A 179 -7.67 -3.89 0.09
C PRO A 179 -6.80 -3.59 1.33
N SER A 180 -5.70 -4.31 1.50
CA SER A 180 -4.89 -4.31 2.73
C SER A 180 -3.43 -3.90 2.51
N ARG A 181 -3.08 -3.40 1.32
CA ARG A 181 -1.76 -2.80 1.07
C ARG A 181 -1.87 -1.29 1.21
N LEU A 182 -1.21 -0.70 2.20
CA LEU A 182 -1.42 0.73 2.47
C LEU A 182 -0.24 1.60 2.00
N ALA A 183 -0.55 2.74 1.41
CA ALA A 183 0.26 3.94 1.60
C ALA A 183 -0.19 4.59 2.90
N ALA A 184 0.40 4.17 4.01
CA ALA A 184 -0.12 4.43 5.36
C ALA A 184 0.26 5.80 5.92
N ARG A 185 1.56 6.04 6.03
CA ARG A 185 2.08 7.06 6.94
C ARG A 185 1.81 8.50 6.50
N GLY A 186 1.73 9.39 7.49
CA GLY A 186 1.77 10.85 7.31
C GLY A 186 0.48 11.47 6.77
N GLY A 187 -0.65 10.79 6.93
CA GLY A 187 -1.99 11.35 6.68
C GLY A 187 -2.32 11.54 5.20
N VAL A 188 -1.75 10.74 4.29
CA VAL A 188 -2.08 10.82 2.86
C VAL A 188 -3.56 10.47 2.59
N GLY A 189 -4.16 9.61 3.41
CA GLY A 189 -5.59 9.28 3.35
C GLY A 189 -6.48 10.44 3.75
N ALA A 190 -6.04 11.29 4.68
CA ALA A 190 -6.77 12.49 5.08
C ALA A 190 -6.81 13.52 3.95
N VAL A 191 -5.70 13.65 3.20
CA VAL A 191 -5.64 14.52 2.02
C VAL A 191 -6.52 13.97 0.89
N LEU A 192 -6.60 12.64 0.72
CA LEU A 192 -7.54 12.05 -0.23
C LEU A 192 -9.00 12.35 0.15
N GLY A 193 -9.32 12.28 1.44
CA GLY A 193 -10.64 12.61 1.96
C GLY A 193 -10.97 14.11 1.87
N SER A 194 -10.01 15.02 2.11
CA SER A 194 -10.23 16.46 1.96
C SER A 194 -10.52 16.89 0.52
N LYS A 195 -10.08 16.05 -0.42
CA LYS A 195 -10.39 16.18 -1.85
C LYS A 195 -11.74 15.60 -2.26
N LYS A 196 -12.46 14.97 -1.32
CA LYS A 196 -13.72 14.21 -1.51
C LYS A 196 -13.60 13.08 -2.53
N VAL A 197 -12.49 12.35 -2.51
CA VAL A 197 -12.30 11.15 -3.36
C VAL A 197 -12.40 9.92 -2.49
N LYS A 198 -13.45 9.12 -2.66
CA LYS A 198 -13.65 7.89 -1.86
C LYS A 198 -12.83 6.74 -2.40
N ALA A 199 -12.72 6.64 -3.73
CA ALA A 199 -11.96 5.58 -4.37
C ALA A 199 -11.39 6.03 -5.71
N ILE A 200 -10.32 5.36 -6.12
CA ILE A 200 -9.77 5.43 -7.48
C ILE A 200 -9.72 4.00 -8.00
N VAL A 201 -10.38 3.76 -9.13
CA VAL A 201 -10.50 2.44 -9.77
C VAL A 201 -9.72 2.49 -11.08
N LEU A 202 -8.87 1.49 -11.31
CA LEU A 202 -8.14 1.32 -12.56
C LEU A 202 -8.59 0.01 -13.21
N ASP A 203 -9.00 0.04 -14.47
CA ASP A 203 -9.10 -1.19 -15.25
C ASP A 203 -7.74 -1.87 -15.34
N LEU A 204 -7.70 -3.19 -15.13
CA LEU A 204 -6.53 -3.99 -15.47
C LEU A 204 -6.55 -4.32 -16.96
N ASP A 205 -5.39 -4.22 -17.60
CA ASP A 205 -5.19 -4.54 -19.01
C ASP A 205 -4.04 -5.55 -19.17
N LYS A 206 -3.43 -5.64 -20.34
CA LYS A 206 -2.23 -6.46 -20.60
C LYS A 206 -0.96 -5.75 -20.16
N ILE A 207 0.09 -6.53 -19.92
CA ILE A 207 1.46 -6.02 -19.75
C ILE A 207 1.79 -5.12 -20.97
N PRO A 208 2.29 -3.88 -20.75
CA PRO A 208 2.59 -2.98 -21.84
C PRO A 208 3.79 -3.51 -22.66
N PRO A 209 3.88 -3.17 -23.96
CA PRO A 209 5.02 -3.56 -24.77
C PRO A 209 6.31 -2.89 -24.27
N PHE A 210 7.40 -3.66 -24.26
CA PHE A 210 8.74 -3.16 -23.98
C PHE A 210 9.50 -2.84 -25.28
N ALA A 211 10.44 -1.90 -25.22
CA ALA A 211 11.25 -1.53 -26.38
C ALA A 211 12.11 -2.70 -26.91
N ASP A 212 12.65 -3.52 -25.99
CA ASP A 212 13.32 -4.78 -26.31
C ASP A 212 12.75 -5.91 -25.42
N PRO A 213 11.71 -6.61 -25.88
CA PRO A 213 11.07 -7.67 -25.10
C PRO A 213 12.01 -8.83 -24.77
N LYS A 214 12.92 -9.20 -25.69
CA LYS A 214 13.85 -10.32 -25.47
C LYS A 214 14.83 -10.00 -24.34
N LYS A 215 15.47 -8.83 -24.41
CA LYS A 215 16.39 -8.37 -23.36
C LYS A 215 15.67 -8.16 -22.03
N THR A 216 14.49 -7.54 -22.05
CA THR A 216 13.72 -7.29 -20.83
C THR A 216 13.34 -8.61 -20.14
N ASN A 217 12.84 -9.59 -20.87
CA ASN A 217 12.48 -10.89 -20.31
C ASN A 217 13.68 -11.67 -19.78
N ALA A 218 14.84 -11.58 -20.45
CA ALA A 218 16.08 -12.16 -19.96
C ALA A 218 16.50 -11.52 -18.62
N SER A 219 16.48 -10.18 -18.52
CA SER A 219 16.78 -9.46 -17.27
C SER A 219 15.81 -9.79 -16.13
N ILE A 220 14.51 -9.95 -16.41
CA ILE A 220 13.51 -10.38 -15.42
C ILE A 220 13.87 -11.78 -14.88
N LYS A 221 14.21 -12.70 -15.77
CA LYS A 221 14.58 -14.07 -15.40
C LYS A 221 15.85 -14.09 -14.56
N ASP A 222 16.87 -13.35 -14.96
CA ASP A 222 18.14 -13.31 -14.24
C ASP A 222 18.01 -12.63 -12.87
N TYR A 223 17.26 -11.52 -12.77
CA TYR A 223 16.95 -10.90 -11.48
C TYR A 223 16.17 -11.84 -10.55
N SER A 224 15.19 -12.58 -11.10
CA SER A 224 14.42 -13.56 -10.31
C SER A 224 15.30 -14.70 -9.79
N LYS A 225 16.26 -15.19 -10.60
CA LYS A 225 17.25 -16.18 -10.13
C LYS A 225 18.10 -15.63 -8.99
N MET A 226 18.54 -14.36 -9.07
CA MET A 226 19.32 -13.75 -8.00
C MET A 226 18.52 -13.68 -6.70
N LEU A 227 17.25 -13.27 -6.75
CA LEU A 227 16.39 -13.25 -5.57
C LEU A 227 16.16 -14.65 -4.98
N LEU A 228 15.97 -15.65 -5.82
CA LEU A 228 15.76 -17.04 -5.39
C LEU A 228 17.06 -17.75 -4.95
N ALA A 229 18.23 -17.17 -5.22
CA ALA A 229 19.50 -17.63 -4.71
C ALA A 229 19.93 -16.92 -3.40
N ASP A 230 19.20 -15.87 -3.00
CA ASP A 230 19.50 -15.10 -1.80
C ASP A 230 18.95 -15.82 -0.55
N GLY A 231 19.84 -16.05 0.42
CA GLY A 231 19.51 -16.77 1.65
C GLY A 231 18.56 -16.00 2.58
N ILE A 232 18.57 -14.67 2.55
CA ILE A 232 17.63 -13.86 3.36
C ILE A 232 16.24 -13.92 2.73
N VAL A 233 16.14 -13.87 1.40
CA VAL A 233 14.84 -14.07 0.72
C VAL A 233 14.27 -15.45 1.02
N THR A 234 15.05 -16.50 0.78
CA THR A 234 14.56 -17.89 0.82
C THR A 234 14.41 -18.46 2.23
N ASN A 235 15.29 -18.12 3.16
CA ASN A 235 15.28 -18.71 4.51
C ASN A 235 14.69 -17.79 5.59
N PHE A 236 14.44 -16.50 5.30
CA PHE A 236 13.86 -15.56 6.26
C PHE A 236 12.54 -14.97 5.77
N TYR A 237 12.54 -14.21 4.68
CA TYR A 237 11.33 -13.49 4.25
C TYR A 237 10.23 -14.40 3.70
N GLN A 238 10.56 -15.45 2.94
CA GLN A 238 9.55 -16.41 2.45
C GLN A 238 8.85 -17.21 3.57
N PRO A 239 9.57 -17.78 4.56
CA PRO A 239 8.93 -18.58 5.61
C PRO A 239 8.36 -17.76 6.77
N LEU A 240 8.90 -16.57 7.07
CA LEU A 240 8.52 -15.77 8.24
C LEU A 240 7.88 -14.42 7.90
N GLY A 241 7.93 -13.98 6.64
CA GLY A 241 7.57 -12.61 6.27
C GLY A 241 8.45 -11.58 6.96
N THR A 242 7.98 -10.32 7.01
CA THR A 242 8.70 -9.27 7.75
C THR A 242 8.59 -9.48 9.26
N MET A 243 7.50 -10.09 9.76
CA MET A 243 7.27 -10.32 11.19
C MET A 243 8.37 -11.13 11.89
N GLY A 244 9.16 -11.93 11.15
CA GLY A 244 10.39 -12.54 11.67
C GLY A 244 11.41 -11.54 12.24
N MET A 245 11.35 -10.27 11.83
CA MET A 245 12.16 -9.20 12.43
C MET A 245 11.82 -8.96 13.90
N ALA A 246 10.63 -9.33 14.37
CA ALA A 246 10.30 -9.28 15.79
C ALA A 246 11.23 -10.17 16.61
N ASP A 247 11.56 -11.37 16.12
CA ASP A 247 12.50 -12.29 16.79
C ASP A 247 13.89 -11.67 16.92
N VAL A 248 14.40 -11.10 15.81
CA VAL A 248 15.70 -10.42 15.75
C VAL A 248 15.75 -9.26 16.73
N GLN A 249 14.72 -8.41 16.72
CA GLN A 249 14.66 -7.21 17.55
C GLN A 249 14.47 -7.56 19.03
N ASN A 250 13.67 -8.57 19.36
CA ASN A 250 13.56 -9.08 20.72
C ASN A 250 14.90 -9.63 21.22
N GLN A 251 15.66 -10.35 20.39
CA GLN A 251 16.99 -10.85 20.77
C GLN A 251 18.01 -9.73 20.97
N MET A 252 17.95 -8.67 20.15
CA MET A 252 18.88 -7.54 20.19
C MET A 252 18.53 -6.49 21.26
N GLY A 253 17.34 -6.56 21.87
CA GLY A 253 16.88 -5.51 22.79
C GLY A 253 16.34 -4.26 22.08
N GLY A 254 15.89 -4.39 20.83
CA GLY A 254 15.36 -3.30 20.00
C GLY A 254 13.86 -3.37 19.71
N LEU A 255 13.12 -4.35 20.26
CA LEU A 255 11.68 -4.48 20.06
C LEU A 255 10.93 -3.39 20.86
N PRO A 256 10.05 -2.58 20.25
CA PRO A 256 9.23 -1.64 21.01
C PRO A 256 8.23 -2.37 21.92
N VAL A 257 8.35 -2.16 23.24
CA VAL A 257 7.46 -2.78 24.23
C VAL A 257 6.88 -1.72 25.16
N ARG A 258 5.55 -1.72 25.32
CA ARG A 258 4.79 -0.85 26.25
C ARG A 258 5.26 0.61 26.19
N ASN A 259 5.01 1.27 25.07
CA ASN A 259 5.46 2.62 24.76
C ASN A 259 6.98 2.81 24.91
N PHE A 260 7.75 1.94 24.27
CA PHE A 260 9.22 1.95 24.26
C PHE A 260 9.87 1.89 25.66
N SER A 261 9.16 1.44 26.69
CA SER A 261 9.70 1.32 28.05
C SER A 261 10.66 0.13 28.22
N ALA A 262 10.58 -0.85 27.31
CA ALA A 262 11.51 -1.96 27.23
C ALA A 262 11.82 -2.32 25.76
N GLY A 263 12.95 -3.01 25.57
CA GLY A 263 13.46 -3.47 24.27
C GLY A 263 13.22 -4.96 23.99
N GLN A 264 12.63 -5.70 24.94
CA GLN A 264 12.39 -7.14 24.88
C GLN A 264 11.04 -7.44 25.53
N LEU A 265 10.25 -8.32 24.91
CA LEU A 265 8.98 -8.82 25.46
C LEU A 265 9.15 -10.17 26.15
N ALA A 266 10.16 -10.96 25.75
CA ALA A 266 10.47 -12.27 26.33
C ALA A 266 11.98 -12.54 26.34
N ASP A 267 12.49 -13.15 27.42
CA ASP A 267 13.86 -13.66 27.51
C ASP A 267 13.94 -15.09 26.96
N VAL A 268 14.11 -15.18 25.65
CA VAL A 268 14.27 -16.46 24.95
C VAL A 268 15.53 -17.24 25.39
N LYS A 269 16.55 -16.57 25.95
CA LYS A 269 17.76 -17.25 26.47
C LYS A 269 17.47 -17.91 27.82
N ALA A 270 16.59 -17.32 28.62
CA ALA A 270 16.08 -17.91 29.86
C ALA A 270 15.01 -18.99 29.63
N GLY A 271 14.63 -19.26 28.37
CA GLY A 271 13.66 -20.28 28.00
C GLY A 271 12.22 -19.78 27.90
N GLU A 272 11.98 -18.46 27.92
CA GLU A 272 10.65 -17.90 27.72
C GLU A 272 10.19 -18.05 26.26
N THR A 273 8.88 -18.27 26.07
CA THR A 273 8.29 -18.36 24.73
C THR A 273 7.89 -16.97 24.23
N PHE A 274 8.49 -16.53 23.12
CA PHE A 274 8.12 -15.28 22.47
C PHE A 274 6.97 -15.48 21.47
N LYS A 275 5.72 -15.42 21.97
CA LYS A 275 4.52 -15.64 21.13
C LYS A 275 4.32 -14.62 20.01
N MET A 276 4.88 -13.42 20.16
CA MET A 276 4.84 -12.34 19.17
C MET A 276 6.03 -12.42 18.20
N GLY A 277 6.76 -13.53 18.17
CA GLY A 277 7.83 -13.79 17.20
C GLY A 277 7.33 -14.45 15.93
N GLY A 278 7.95 -14.15 14.79
CA GLY A 278 7.66 -14.84 13.54
C GLY A 278 7.94 -16.35 13.63
N GLN A 279 8.95 -16.77 14.42
CA GLN A 279 9.24 -18.18 14.69
C GLN A 279 8.11 -18.92 15.44
N PHE A 280 7.33 -18.21 16.25
CA PHE A 280 6.14 -18.77 16.90
C PHE A 280 4.91 -18.69 15.98
N ILE A 281 4.70 -17.53 15.35
CA ILE A 281 3.51 -17.25 14.55
C ILE A 281 3.46 -18.10 13.28
N ALA A 282 4.59 -18.30 12.59
CA ALA A 282 4.63 -19.02 11.32
C ALA A 282 4.10 -20.47 11.41
N PRO A 283 4.60 -21.34 12.32
CA PRO A 283 4.07 -22.69 12.48
C PRO A 283 2.65 -22.71 13.03
N LEU A 284 2.30 -21.79 13.94
CA LEU A 284 0.92 -21.67 14.46
C LEU A 284 -0.08 -21.41 13.33
N ASN A 285 0.17 -20.38 12.52
CA ASN A 285 -0.71 -19.98 11.44
C ASN A 285 -0.79 -21.04 10.35
N THR A 286 0.36 -21.63 9.97
CA THR A 286 0.39 -22.75 8.99
C THR A 286 -0.40 -23.95 9.49
N GLY A 287 -0.27 -24.30 10.77
CA GLY A 287 -1.02 -25.39 11.40
C GLY A 287 -2.53 -25.16 11.45
N ARG A 288 -2.97 -23.91 11.34
CA ARG A 288 -4.38 -23.50 11.24
C ARG A 288 -4.88 -23.35 9.79
N GLY A 289 -4.01 -23.55 8.79
CA GLY A 289 -4.34 -23.41 7.37
C GLY A 289 -4.06 -22.04 6.76
N GLY A 290 -3.37 -21.14 7.47
CA GLY A 290 -2.92 -19.86 6.94
C GLY A 290 -1.70 -19.97 6.02
N GLU A 291 -1.38 -18.89 5.32
CA GLU A 291 -0.27 -18.84 4.36
C GLU A 291 0.86 -17.94 4.88
N GLN A 292 2.12 -18.36 4.76
CA GLN A 292 3.29 -17.51 5.09
C GLN A 292 4.00 -16.95 3.85
N THR A 293 3.67 -17.48 2.67
CA THR A 293 4.38 -17.17 1.43
C THR A 293 3.41 -16.64 0.39
N HIS A 294 3.03 -15.37 0.57
CA HIS A 294 2.07 -14.67 -0.29
C HIS A 294 2.74 -13.50 -1.04
N ALA A 295 2.45 -13.37 -2.33
CA ALA A 295 2.91 -12.23 -3.14
C ALA A 295 1.94 -11.05 -2.99
N CYS A 296 2.40 -9.93 -2.43
CA CYS A 296 1.57 -8.72 -2.31
C CYS A 296 1.16 -8.10 -3.67
N MET A 297 1.86 -8.46 -4.76
CA MET A 297 1.62 -7.93 -6.11
C MET A 297 1.95 -9.01 -7.16
N PRO A 298 1.37 -8.94 -8.36
CA PRO A 298 1.73 -9.84 -9.46
C PRO A 298 3.23 -9.83 -9.77
N GLY A 299 3.81 -11.02 -9.95
CA GLY A 299 5.22 -11.21 -10.34
C GLY A 299 6.26 -11.14 -9.22
N CYS A 300 5.88 -10.84 -7.97
CA CYS A 300 6.83 -10.81 -6.86
C CYS A 300 7.23 -12.23 -6.41
N VAL A 301 8.51 -12.57 -6.56
CA VAL A 301 9.07 -13.87 -6.16
C VAL A 301 9.61 -13.90 -4.72
N ILE A 302 9.64 -12.74 -4.05
CA ILE A 302 10.05 -12.64 -2.63
C ILE A 302 8.95 -13.20 -1.72
N GLN A 303 7.68 -12.92 -2.04
CA GLN A 303 6.52 -13.51 -1.36
C GLN A 303 6.54 -13.37 0.18
N CYS A 304 6.96 -12.20 0.68
CA CYS A 304 7.12 -11.93 2.12
C CYS A 304 5.82 -11.62 2.89
N SER A 305 4.66 -11.61 2.22
CA SER A 305 3.38 -11.39 2.88
C SER A 305 2.85 -12.71 3.43
N ASN A 306 1.98 -12.63 4.42
CA ASN A 306 1.23 -13.76 4.96
C ASN A 306 -0.29 -13.53 4.86
N VAL A 307 -1.06 -14.60 5.05
CA VAL A 307 -2.51 -14.62 5.26
C VAL A 307 -2.73 -15.29 6.60
N TYR A 308 -3.12 -14.51 7.60
CA TYR A 308 -3.33 -14.96 8.97
C TYR A 308 -4.78 -15.44 9.15
N VAL A 309 -4.94 -16.62 9.75
CA VAL A 309 -6.24 -17.24 10.03
C VAL A 309 -6.43 -17.51 11.52
N ASP A 310 -7.69 -17.50 11.97
CA ASP A 310 -8.05 -17.88 13.32
C ASP A 310 -7.92 -19.40 13.56
N ALA A 311 -8.21 -19.84 14.79
CA ALA A 311 -8.16 -21.26 15.16
C ALA A 311 -9.13 -22.17 14.36
N SER A 312 -10.15 -21.60 13.71
CA SER A 312 -11.08 -22.32 12.82
C SER A 312 -10.62 -22.34 11.36
N GLY A 313 -9.51 -21.68 11.04
CA GLY A 313 -8.99 -21.53 9.67
C GLY A 313 -9.67 -20.40 8.89
N LYS A 314 -10.45 -19.53 9.53
CA LYS A 314 -11.05 -18.37 8.89
C LYS A 314 -10.02 -17.25 8.79
N GLU A 315 -9.85 -16.67 7.59
CA GLU A 315 -9.00 -15.51 7.36
C GLU A 315 -9.41 -14.33 8.25
N ILE A 316 -8.43 -13.78 8.97
CA ILE A 316 -8.57 -12.55 9.77
C ILE A 316 -7.94 -11.39 9.00
N VAL A 317 -6.65 -11.49 8.68
CA VAL A 317 -5.89 -10.36 8.13
C VAL A 317 -4.78 -10.84 7.21
N SER A 318 -4.49 -10.04 6.19
CA SER A 318 -3.33 -10.22 5.33
C SER A 318 -2.78 -8.85 4.95
N PRO A 319 -1.52 -8.50 5.23
CA PRO A 319 -0.52 -9.21 6.03
C PRO A 319 -0.49 -8.80 7.50
N VAL A 320 0.18 -9.60 8.34
CA VAL A 320 0.83 -9.15 9.57
C VAL A 320 2.28 -8.79 9.25
N GLU A 321 2.62 -7.50 9.35
CA GLU A 321 3.99 -6.99 9.12
C GLU A 321 4.70 -6.71 10.45
N TYR A 322 6.04 -6.68 10.45
CA TYR A 322 6.84 -6.40 11.64
C TYR A 322 6.46 -5.08 12.33
N GLU A 323 6.31 -3.99 11.57
CA GLU A 323 6.01 -2.68 12.15
C GLU A 323 4.64 -2.69 12.85
N THR A 324 3.67 -3.41 12.28
CA THR A 324 2.35 -3.56 12.91
C THR A 324 2.45 -4.39 14.18
N LEU A 325 3.16 -5.50 14.14
CA LEU A 325 3.42 -6.33 15.33
C LEU A 325 4.12 -5.55 16.43
N GLY A 326 5.14 -4.78 16.07
CA GLY A 326 5.91 -3.97 17.00
C GLY A 326 5.08 -2.84 17.61
N LEU A 327 4.44 -2.01 16.79
CA LEU A 327 3.86 -0.75 17.24
C LEU A 327 2.37 -0.81 17.61
N LEU A 328 1.59 -1.69 16.98
CA LEU A 328 0.20 -1.96 17.34
C LEU A 328 0.08 -3.16 18.29
N GLY A 329 1.11 -4.00 18.37
CA GLY A 329 1.17 -5.18 19.23
C GLY A 329 1.96 -4.94 20.51
N SER A 330 3.26 -5.30 20.49
CA SER A 330 4.09 -5.33 21.69
C SER A 330 4.24 -3.94 22.35
N ASN A 331 4.29 -2.87 21.56
CA ASN A 331 4.33 -1.50 22.06
C ASN A 331 3.04 -1.08 22.78
N CYS A 332 1.90 -1.69 22.41
CA CYS A 332 0.61 -1.52 23.09
C CYS A 332 0.40 -2.54 24.22
N GLY A 333 1.37 -3.43 24.47
CA GLY A 333 1.32 -4.44 25.52
C GLY A 333 0.61 -5.73 25.13
N LEU A 334 0.26 -5.93 23.85
CA LEU A 334 -0.29 -7.20 23.37
C LEU A 334 0.79 -8.29 23.37
N THR A 335 0.40 -9.49 23.80
CA THR A 335 1.27 -10.67 23.89
C THR A 335 0.70 -11.89 23.15
N ASP A 336 -0.50 -11.75 22.57
CA ASP A 336 -1.15 -12.79 21.77
C ASP A 336 -1.23 -12.38 20.29
N PRO A 337 -0.77 -13.23 19.35
CA PRO A 337 -0.86 -12.93 17.93
C PRO A 337 -2.30 -12.90 17.38
N ASP A 338 -3.27 -13.59 18.01
CA ASP A 338 -4.68 -13.54 17.59
C ASP A 338 -5.29 -12.16 17.91
N ASP A 339 -4.94 -11.58 19.07
CA ASP A 339 -5.36 -10.21 19.44
C ASP A 339 -4.78 -9.17 18.48
N LEU A 340 -3.49 -9.31 18.14
CA LEU A 340 -2.83 -8.46 17.14
C LEU A 340 -3.51 -8.57 15.77
N ALA A 341 -3.83 -9.79 15.33
CA ALA A 341 -4.45 -10.02 14.03
C ALA A 341 -5.83 -9.33 13.94
N GLY A 342 -6.64 -9.41 15.01
CA GLY A 342 -7.92 -8.72 15.08
C GLY A 342 -7.78 -7.19 15.05
N LEU A 343 -6.82 -6.62 15.79
CA LEU A 343 -6.61 -5.17 15.79
C LEU A 343 -6.05 -4.66 14.45
N ASN A 344 -5.19 -5.45 13.79
CA ASN A 344 -4.70 -5.16 12.45
C ASN A 344 -5.81 -5.22 11.40
N GLU A 345 -6.75 -6.15 11.49
CA GLU A 345 -7.92 -6.20 10.61
C GLU A 345 -8.74 -4.91 10.70
N ILE A 346 -9.04 -4.45 11.92
CA ILE A 346 -9.76 -3.20 12.17
C ILE A 346 -8.98 -2.01 11.59
N ALA A 347 -7.66 -1.94 11.82
CA ALA A 347 -6.84 -0.87 11.28
C ALA A 347 -6.85 -0.84 9.74
N ASN A 348 -6.76 -2.01 9.10
CA ASN A 348 -6.85 -2.13 7.65
C ASN A 348 -8.23 -1.73 7.11
N ASP A 349 -9.32 -2.14 7.76
CA ASP A 349 -10.68 -1.79 7.34
C ASP A 349 -10.95 -0.29 7.51
N MET A 350 -10.44 0.31 8.59
CA MET A 350 -10.56 1.74 8.87
C MET A 350 -9.62 2.60 8.01
N GLY A 351 -8.59 2.00 7.40
CA GLY A 351 -7.58 2.68 6.59
C GLY A 351 -6.57 3.47 7.43
N VAL A 352 -6.11 2.88 8.53
CA VAL A 352 -5.25 3.51 9.54
C VAL A 352 -3.80 3.04 9.40
N ASP A 353 -2.86 3.95 9.61
CA ASP A 353 -1.45 3.63 9.83
C ASP A 353 -1.27 2.92 11.17
N THR A 354 -0.79 1.69 11.16
CA THR A 354 -0.61 0.87 12.38
C THR A 354 0.58 1.30 13.23
N ILE A 355 1.34 2.30 12.79
CA ILE A 355 2.56 2.82 13.44
C ILE A 355 2.26 4.02 14.35
N GLU A 356 1.32 4.88 13.96
CA GLU A 356 1.06 6.19 14.60
C GLU A 356 -0.13 6.12 15.57
#